data_AF-A0A3G2T132-F1
#
_entry.id   AF-A0A3G2T132-F1
#
_cell.length_a   1.000
_cell.length_b   1.000
_cell.length_c   1.000
_cell.angle_alpha   90.00
_cell.angle_beta   90.00
_cell.angle_gamma   90.00
#
_symmetry.space_group_name_H-M   'P 1'
#
loop_
_entity.id
_entity.type
_entity.pdbx_description
1 polymer ?
#
loop_
_entity_poly.entity_id
_entity_poly.type
_entity_poly.pdbx_seq_one_letter_code
_entity_poly.pdbx_strand_id
1 'polypeptide(L)'
;MIDHFSGIVLREALFGGLFDTLLEGTDELVDGASCSSGSYAKTENIISLNNCVGIFEADGKASVSGSIDITKGYSFKDLTLKFPDGTGQLVNGLLNIEENSTGANLSSTSMTVTTQEMDSAKKLRNVNYTLSDYKFSWSKQDATNVRLQVAGKIVSIGGESGDFNVAYDSYSTPFYLKIDADENIVGHPYAGSLNIYDLKTSDNTVTITTIDAQNAQYKANMNGKVLFDKTVKWSMFGD
;
A
#
# COMPACT_ATOMS: atom_id res chain seq x y z
N MET A 1 0.35 12.85 12.93
CA MET A 1 1.64 12.32 12.40
C MET A 1 1.81 10.82 12.65
N ILE A 2 1.96 10.33 13.90
CA ILE A 2 2.17 8.89 14.18
C ILE A 2 1.07 8.00 13.58
N ASP A 3 -0.20 8.36 13.80
CA ASP A 3 -1.33 7.64 13.21
C ASP A 3 -1.34 7.70 11.67
N HIS A 4 -0.84 8.80 11.08
CA HIS A 4 -0.83 8.98 9.63
C HIS A 4 0.17 8.02 8.95
N PHE A 5 1.45 8.04 9.36
CA PHE A 5 2.43 7.15 8.73
C PHE A 5 2.19 5.68 9.07
N SER A 6 1.71 5.38 10.28
CA SER A 6 1.46 3.99 10.67
C SER A 6 0.27 3.39 9.93
N GLY A 7 -0.77 4.18 9.64
CA GLY A 7 -1.88 3.77 8.77
C GLY A 7 -1.41 3.44 7.35
N ILE A 8 -0.61 4.32 6.73
CA ILE A 8 -0.05 4.07 5.38
C ILE A 8 0.76 2.78 5.38
N VAL A 9 1.72 2.63 6.31
CA VAL A 9 2.59 1.47 6.36
C VAL A 9 1.80 0.19 6.65
N LEU A 10 0.79 0.23 7.52
CA LEU A 10 -0.01 -0.94 7.83
C LEU A 10 -0.83 -1.41 6.62
N ARG A 11 -1.37 -0.48 5.82
CA ARG A 11 -2.05 -0.84 4.56
C ARG A 11 -1.12 -1.57 3.60
N GLU A 12 0.12 -1.09 3.43
CA GLU A 12 1.14 -1.80 2.64
C GLU A 12 1.47 -3.18 3.22
N ALA A 13 1.50 -3.30 4.55
CA ALA A 13 1.83 -4.55 5.23
C ALA A 13 0.72 -5.62 5.13
N LEU A 14 -0.52 -5.20 4.93
CA LEU A 14 -1.70 -6.04 4.86
C LEU A 14 -2.23 -6.23 3.44
N PHE A 15 -1.46 -5.84 2.43
CA PHE A 15 -1.87 -5.98 1.02
C PHE A 15 -3.18 -5.26 0.71
N GLY A 16 -3.27 -3.99 1.13
CA GLY A 16 -4.38 -3.09 0.82
C GLY A 16 -3.90 -1.64 0.68
N GLY A 17 -2.67 -1.50 0.19
CA GLY A 17 -1.99 -0.22 -0.01
C GLY A 17 -1.80 0.10 -1.49
N LEU A 18 -0.93 1.06 -1.78
CA LEU A 18 -0.63 1.51 -3.14
C LEU A 18 -0.19 0.35 -4.05
N PHE A 19 0.73 -0.49 -3.58
CA PHE A 19 1.28 -1.55 -4.43
C PHE A 19 0.25 -2.61 -4.80
N ASP A 20 -0.71 -2.88 -3.91
CA ASP A 20 -1.83 -3.78 -4.14
C ASP A 20 -2.79 -3.19 -5.20
N THR A 21 -3.27 -1.96 -5.00
CA THR A 21 -4.09 -1.24 -5.99
C THR A 21 -3.45 -1.22 -7.38
N LEU A 22 -2.14 -0.97 -7.45
CA LEU A 22 -1.40 -0.92 -8.72
C LEU A 22 -1.25 -2.29 -9.37
N LEU A 23 -1.09 -3.36 -8.58
CA LEU A 23 -1.01 -4.73 -9.06
C LEU A 23 -2.36 -5.15 -9.64
N GLU A 24 -3.42 -5.12 -8.81
CA GLU A 24 -4.76 -5.57 -9.17
C GLU A 24 -5.27 -4.86 -10.42
N GLY A 25 -5.22 -3.53 -10.44
CA GLY A 25 -5.69 -2.77 -11.61
C GLY A 25 -4.86 -3.01 -12.88
N THR A 26 -3.57 -3.39 -12.75
CA THR A 26 -2.78 -3.76 -13.93
C THR A 26 -3.12 -5.15 -14.42
N ASP A 27 -3.31 -6.11 -13.51
CA ASP A 27 -3.70 -7.49 -13.84
C ASP A 27 -5.05 -7.53 -14.55
N GLU A 28 -6.04 -6.76 -14.07
CA GLU A 28 -7.33 -6.61 -14.75
C GLU A 28 -7.19 -6.14 -16.21
N LEU A 29 -6.31 -5.17 -16.48
CA LEU A 29 -6.06 -4.68 -17.85
C LEU A 29 -5.37 -5.71 -18.73
N VAL A 30 -4.46 -6.50 -18.14
CA VAL A 30 -3.77 -7.61 -18.81
C VAL A 30 -4.78 -8.68 -19.21
N ASP A 31 -5.75 -8.96 -18.35
CA ASP A 31 -6.84 -9.93 -18.56
C ASP A 31 -7.98 -9.41 -19.45
N GLY A 32 -7.93 -8.13 -19.84
CA GLY A 32 -8.85 -7.55 -20.81
C GLY A 32 -10.12 -6.95 -20.19
N ALA A 33 -10.09 -6.62 -18.89
CA ALA A 33 -11.17 -5.90 -18.23
C ALA A 33 -11.44 -4.57 -18.95
N SER A 34 -12.71 -4.23 -19.13
CA SER A 34 -13.11 -3.03 -19.86
C SER A 34 -13.32 -1.86 -18.92
N CYS A 35 -12.85 -0.67 -19.30
CA CYS A 35 -13.21 0.56 -18.59
C CYS A 35 -14.73 0.76 -18.64
N SER A 36 -15.34 1.18 -17.53
CA SER A 36 -16.76 1.59 -17.52
C SER A 36 -16.98 2.87 -18.35
N SER A 37 -15.94 3.70 -18.46
CA SER A 37 -15.87 4.86 -19.36
C SER A 37 -14.42 5.19 -19.70
N GLY A 38 -14.20 5.94 -20.78
CA GLY A 38 -12.85 6.20 -21.30
C GLY A 38 -12.34 5.00 -22.10
N SER A 39 -11.02 4.82 -22.13
CA SER A 39 -10.40 3.73 -22.90
C SER A 39 -8.99 3.43 -22.43
N TYR A 40 -8.50 2.24 -22.78
CA TYR A 40 -7.08 1.93 -22.86
C TYR A 40 -6.78 1.21 -24.17
N ALA A 41 -5.51 1.21 -24.57
CA ALA A 41 -5.02 0.44 -25.70
C ALA A 41 -3.75 -0.31 -25.29
N LYS A 42 -3.66 -1.58 -25.66
CA LYS A 42 -2.46 -2.41 -25.50
C LYS A 42 -1.74 -2.52 -26.83
N THR A 43 -0.53 -1.96 -26.90
CA THR A 43 0.36 -2.09 -28.06
C THR A 43 1.62 -2.80 -27.59
N GLU A 44 1.79 -4.06 -28.02
CA GLU A 44 2.83 -4.95 -27.50
C GLU A 44 2.74 -5.05 -25.96
N ASN A 45 3.78 -4.60 -25.26
CA ASN A 45 3.87 -4.60 -23.79
C ASN A 45 3.53 -3.24 -23.16
N ILE A 46 2.98 -2.29 -23.92
CA ILE A 46 2.61 -0.98 -23.38
C ILE A 46 1.09 -0.86 -23.35
N ILE A 47 0.57 -0.62 -22.14
CA ILE A 47 -0.83 -0.28 -21.89
C ILE A 47 -0.91 1.24 -21.75
N SER A 48 -1.57 1.90 -22.68
CA SER A 48 -1.83 3.35 -22.64
C SER A 48 -3.26 3.60 -22.18
N LEU A 49 -3.44 4.32 -21.07
CA LEU A 49 -4.75 4.65 -20.51
C LEU A 49 -5.13 6.10 -20.82
N ASN A 50 -6.39 6.30 -21.18
CA ASN A 50 -6.97 7.62 -21.39
C ASN A 50 -8.32 7.72 -20.69
N ASN A 51 -8.30 8.36 -19.52
CA ASN A 51 -9.45 8.54 -18.63
C ASN A 51 -10.24 7.25 -18.40
N CYS A 52 -9.55 6.13 -18.26
CA CYS A 52 -10.14 4.82 -18.01
C CYS A 52 -10.68 4.78 -16.58
N VAL A 53 -11.99 4.54 -16.43
CA VAL A 53 -12.66 4.45 -15.14
C VAL A 53 -13.05 3.00 -14.85
N GLY A 54 -13.00 2.61 -13.59
CA GLY A 54 -13.54 1.33 -13.12
C GLY A 54 -12.57 0.15 -13.23
N ILE A 55 -11.26 0.45 -13.21
CA ILE A 55 -10.18 -0.54 -13.13
C ILE A 55 -9.48 -0.33 -11.78
N PHE A 56 -8.62 0.67 -11.67
CA PHE A 56 -8.02 1.06 -10.39
C PHE A 56 -9.04 1.79 -9.53
N GLU A 57 -9.08 1.47 -8.23
CA GLU A 57 -9.93 2.16 -7.24
C GLU A 57 -11.39 2.27 -7.74
N ALA A 58 -11.95 1.15 -8.23
CA ALA A 58 -13.25 1.10 -8.89
C ALA A 58 -14.38 1.68 -8.03
N ASP A 59 -14.35 1.43 -6.72
CA ASP A 59 -15.28 1.99 -5.73
C ASP A 59 -15.17 3.51 -5.63
N GLY A 60 -13.95 4.04 -5.69
CA GLY A 60 -13.65 5.47 -5.74
C GLY A 60 -13.99 6.12 -7.09
N LYS A 61 -14.28 5.31 -8.12
CA LYS A 61 -14.51 5.73 -9.51
C LYS A 61 -13.40 6.64 -10.04
N ALA A 62 -12.16 6.33 -9.69
CA ALA A 62 -11.02 7.08 -10.18
C ALA A 62 -10.94 6.98 -11.71
N SER A 63 -10.67 8.12 -12.36
CA SER A 63 -10.31 8.17 -13.78
C SER A 63 -8.80 8.08 -13.92
N VAL A 64 -8.32 7.11 -14.69
CA VAL A 64 -6.90 6.79 -14.82
C VAL A 64 -6.39 7.15 -16.21
N SER A 65 -5.26 7.85 -16.27
CA SER A 65 -4.52 8.14 -17.51
C SER A 65 -3.04 7.88 -17.31
N GLY A 66 -2.30 7.63 -18.38
CA GLY A 66 -0.86 7.40 -18.33
C GLY A 66 -0.48 6.13 -19.10
N SER A 67 0.68 5.57 -18.78
CA SER A 67 1.14 4.35 -19.44
C SER A 67 1.78 3.37 -18.46
N ILE A 68 1.59 2.09 -18.74
CA ILE A 68 2.17 0.98 -17.99
C ILE A 68 2.94 0.10 -18.99
N ASP A 69 4.24 -0.08 -18.77
CA ASP A 69 5.05 -1.04 -19.52
C ASP A 69 5.15 -2.33 -18.69
N ILE A 70 4.65 -3.44 -19.27
CA ILE A 70 4.56 -4.75 -18.64
C ILE A 70 5.71 -5.70 -19.04
N THR A 71 6.79 -5.20 -19.66
CA THR A 71 7.88 -6.04 -20.20
C THR A 71 8.69 -6.75 -19.10
N LYS A 72 8.89 -6.12 -17.94
CA LYS A 72 9.72 -6.65 -16.83
C LYS A 72 9.12 -6.24 -15.48
N GLY A 73 7.96 -6.79 -15.15
CA GLY A 73 7.10 -6.25 -14.10
C GLY A 73 6.33 -5.03 -14.62
N TYR A 74 5.75 -4.24 -13.73
CA TYR A 74 4.86 -3.13 -14.07
C TYR A 74 5.57 -1.79 -13.84
N SER A 75 5.97 -1.16 -14.95
CA SER A 75 6.60 0.15 -14.96
C SER A 75 5.55 1.22 -15.23
N PHE A 76 5.18 1.96 -14.19
CA PHE A 76 4.21 3.04 -14.23
C PHE A 76 4.88 4.34 -14.62
N LYS A 77 4.38 4.96 -15.70
CA LYS A 77 4.86 6.26 -16.19
C LYS A 77 3.69 7.22 -16.31
N ASP A 78 3.78 8.30 -15.54
CA ASP A 78 2.79 9.37 -15.43
C ASP A 78 1.37 8.84 -15.17
N LEU A 79 1.25 7.75 -14.40
CA LEU A 79 -0.04 7.14 -14.08
C LEU A 79 -0.78 8.08 -13.14
N THR A 80 -1.79 8.76 -13.66
CA THR A 80 -2.56 9.76 -12.95
C THR A 80 -3.94 9.20 -12.63
N LEU A 81 -4.27 9.12 -11.34
CA LEU A 81 -5.60 8.81 -10.84
C LEU A 81 -6.28 10.12 -10.44
N LYS A 82 -7.49 10.36 -10.92
CA LYS A 82 -8.31 11.53 -10.54
C LYS A 82 -9.63 11.08 -9.96
N PHE A 83 -9.90 11.49 -8.73
CA PHE A 83 -11.12 11.13 -8.02
C PHE A 83 -12.22 12.19 -8.26
N PRO A 84 -13.50 11.79 -8.17
CA PRO A 84 -14.63 12.71 -8.36
C PRO A 84 -14.67 13.89 -7.38
N ASP A 85 -14.05 13.75 -6.20
CA ASP A 85 -13.97 14.78 -5.17
C ASP A 85 -12.91 15.87 -5.48
N GLY A 86 -12.20 15.74 -6.60
CA GLY A 86 -11.17 16.67 -7.05
C GLY A 86 -9.77 16.36 -6.52
N THR A 87 -9.61 15.34 -5.67
CA THR A 87 -8.30 14.82 -5.30
C THR A 87 -7.71 13.98 -6.43
N GLY A 88 -6.41 13.70 -6.34
CA GLY A 88 -5.74 12.90 -7.34
C GLY A 88 -4.36 12.46 -6.91
N GLN A 89 -3.83 11.50 -7.65
CA GLN A 89 -2.53 10.90 -7.43
C GLN A 89 -1.78 10.81 -8.76
N LEU A 90 -0.48 11.06 -8.73
CA LEU A 90 0.44 10.83 -9.83
C LEU A 90 1.49 9.83 -9.38
N VAL A 91 1.53 8.68 -10.05
CA VAL A 91 2.38 7.55 -9.71
C VAL A 91 3.44 7.35 -10.79
N ASN A 92 4.68 7.18 -10.35
CA ASN A 92 5.81 6.80 -11.19
C ASN A 92 6.70 5.80 -10.47
N GLY A 93 7.13 4.74 -11.16
CA GLY A 93 8.05 3.76 -10.61
C GLY A 93 7.87 2.37 -11.21
N LEU A 94 8.56 1.40 -10.64
CA LEU A 94 8.56 0.02 -11.10
C LEU A 94 8.16 -0.91 -9.97
N LEU A 95 7.21 -1.80 -10.25
CA LEU A 95 6.89 -2.95 -9.42
C LEU A 95 7.37 -4.23 -10.11
N ASN A 96 8.34 -4.91 -9.52
CA ASN A 96 8.77 -6.23 -9.97
C ASN A 96 7.92 -7.28 -9.28
N ILE A 97 7.51 -8.29 -10.05
CA ILE A 97 6.60 -9.34 -9.62
C ILE A 97 7.27 -10.68 -9.92
N GLU A 98 7.41 -11.52 -8.90
CA GLU A 98 7.88 -12.90 -9.02
C GLU A 98 6.86 -13.84 -8.40
N GLU A 99 6.15 -14.57 -9.26
CA GLU A 99 5.05 -15.46 -8.84
C GLU A 99 5.38 -16.93 -9.08
N ASN A 100 4.80 -17.78 -8.24
CA ASN A 100 4.79 -19.22 -8.38
C ASN A 100 3.47 -19.80 -7.85
N SER A 101 3.31 -21.13 -7.95
CA SER A 101 2.09 -21.82 -7.55
C SER A 101 1.70 -21.72 -6.07
N THR A 102 2.57 -21.18 -5.21
CA THR A 102 2.35 -21.10 -3.76
C THR A 102 2.54 -19.71 -3.19
N GLY A 103 2.91 -18.73 -4.03
CA GLY A 103 3.05 -17.37 -3.56
C GLY A 103 3.64 -16.39 -4.57
N ALA A 104 3.72 -15.15 -4.12
CA ALA A 104 4.18 -14.00 -4.88
C ALA A 104 5.20 -13.21 -4.07
N ASN A 105 6.23 -12.69 -4.73
CA ASN A 105 7.13 -11.69 -4.18
C ASN A 105 7.04 -10.43 -5.03
N LEU A 106 6.77 -9.32 -4.36
CA LEU A 106 6.76 -8.00 -4.97
C LEU A 106 7.98 -7.21 -4.50
N SER A 107 8.58 -6.44 -5.39
CA SER A 107 9.65 -5.54 -5.00
C SER A 107 9.72 -4.27 -5.83
N SER A 108 10.10 -3.18 -5.17
CA SER A 108 10.34 -1.89 -5.82
C SER A 108 11.55 -1.20 -5.19
N THR A 109 12.51 -0.81 -6.03
CA THR A 109 13.61 0.05 -5.58
C THR A 109 13.10 1.42 -5.17
N SER A 110 12.16 1.97 -5.95
CA SER A 110 11.56 3.27 -5.70
C SER A 110 10.23 3.40 -6.46
N MET A 111 9.20 3.86 -5.76
CA MET A 111 7.92 4.33 -6.28
C MET A 111 7.69 5.74 -5.74
N THR A 112 7.39 6.69 -6.62
CA THR A 112 7.05 8.07 -6.25
C THR A 112 5.58 8.31 -6.47
N VAL A 113 4.92 8.89 -5.48
CA VAL A 113 3.51 9.28 -5.55
C VAL A 113 3.37 10.73 -5.14
N THR A 114 2.83 11.56 -6.02
CA THR A 114 2.36 12.90 -5.65
C THR A 114 0.85 12.83 -5.51
N THR A 115 0.34 13.04 -4.30
CA THR A 115 -1.10 13.09 -4.03
C THR A 115 -1.55 14.52 -3.75
N GLN A 116 -2.81 14.80 -4.02
CA GLN A 116 -3.49 16.03 -3.62
C GLN A 116 -4.40 15.71 -2.43
N GLU A 117 -3.93 16.01 -1.22
CA GLU A 117 -4.66 15.79 0.02
C GLU A 117 -5.41 17.05 0.43
N MET A 118 -6.63 16.90 0.94
CA MET A 118 -7.37 17.99 1.55
C MET A 118 -6.93 18.19 3.00
N ASP A 119 -6.48 19.38 3.35
CA ASP A 119 -6.10 19.71 4.72
C ASP A 119 -7.31 20.04 5.62
N SER A 120 -7.08 20.19 6.93
CA SER A 120 -8.12 20.56 7.90
C SER A 120 -8.82 21.90 7.60
N ALA A 121 -8.20 22.76 6.78
CA ALA A 121 -8.77 24.01 6.29
C ALA A 121 -9.46 23.89 4.92
N LYS A 122 -9.68 22.66 4.42
CA LYS A 122 -10.30 22.33 3.13
C LYS A 122 -9.54 22.85 1.91
N LYS A 123 -8.22 23.01 2.02
CA LYS A 123 -7.34 23.35 0.90
C LYS A 123 -6.65 22.11 0.38
N LEU A 124 -6.55 22.00 -0.94
CA LEU A 124 -5.75 20.96 -1.57
C LEU A 124 -4.27 21.29 -1.39
N ARG A 125 -3.52 20.31 -0.88
CA ARG A 125 -2.07 20.35 -0.72
C ARG A 125 -1.46 19.19 -1.47
N ASN A 126 -0.37 19.47 -2.18
CA ASN A 126 0.42 18.42 -2.78
C ASN A 126 1.31 17.79 -1.71
N VAL A 127 1.22 16.48 -1.57
CA VAL A 127 2.09 15.68 -0.69
C VAL A 127 2.85 14.70 -1.55
N ASN A 128 4.17 14.68 -1.39
CA ASN A 128 5.04 13.78 -2.14
C ASN A 128 5.47 12.63 -1.25
N TYR A 129 5.17 11.41 -1.69
CA TYR A 129 5.62 10.17 -1.08
C TYR A 129 6.68 9.51 -1.96
N THR A 130 7.73 9.02 -1.32
CA THR A 130 8.69 8.11 -1.94
C THR A 130 8.71 6.83 -1.13
N LEU A 131 8.22 5.75 -1.73
CA LEU A 131 8.31 4.40 -1.20
C LEU A 131 9.54 3.73 -1.80
N SER A 132 10.48 3.27 -0.99
CA SER A 132 11.73 2.68 -1.47
C SER A 132 12.12 1.42 -0.72
N ASP A 133 13.00 0.63 -1.33
CA ASP A 133 13.43 -0.67 -0.81
C ASP A 133 12.25 -1.60 -0.46
N TYR A 134 11.12 -1.45 -1.18
CA TYR A 134 9.90 -2.21 -0.92
C TYR A 134 10.13 -3.68 -1.26
N LYS A 135 9.74 -4.55 -0.32
CA LYS A 135 9.71 -5.99 -0.47
C LYS A 135 8.46 -6.49 0.20
N PHE A 136 7.66 -7.24 -0.53
CA PHE A 136 6.49 -7.91 0.01
C PHE A 136 6.49 -9.36 -0.44
N SER A 137 6.12 -10.26 0.46
CA SER A 137 6.03 -11.68 0.19
C SER A 137 4.68 -12.18 0.69
N TRP A 138 3.91 -12.73 -0.25
CA TRP A 138 2.68 -13.46 0.01
C TRP A 138 3.00 -14.94 -0.15
N SER A 139 2.72 -15.75 0.87
CA SER A 139 3.04 -17.18 0.84
C SER A 139 1.90 -17.99 1.45
N LYS A 140 1.25 -18.83 0.65
CA LYS A 140 0.24 -19.78 1.11
C LYS A 140 0.85 -20.75 2.12
N GLN A 141 0.23 -20.90 3.29
CA GLN A 141 0.68 -21.84 4.32
C GLN A 141 -0.10 -23.16 4.22
N ASP A 142 -1.40 -23.06 4.01
CA ASP A 142 -2.32 -24.19 3.80
C ASP A 142 -3.57 -23.72 3.03
N ALA A 143 -4.61 -24.54 2.98
CA ALA A 143 -5.86 -24.23 2.26
C ALA A 143 -6.68 -23.07 2.85
N THR A 144 -6.35 -22.60 4.06
CA THR A 144 -7.12 -21.61 4.81
C THR A 144 -6.28 -20.49 5.39
N ASN A 145 -4.94 -20.54 5.25
CA ASN A 145 -4.03 -19.57 5.86
C ASN A 145 -2.95 -19.10 4.89
N VAL A 146 -2.60 -17.82 5.02
CA VAL A 146 -1.53 -17.15 4.30
C VAL A 146 -0.57 -16.46 5.26
N ARG A 147 0.70 -16.35 4.86
CA ARG A 147 1.72 -15.56 5.53
C ARG A 147 2.10 -14.36 4.66
N LEU A 148 2.04 -13.16 5.25
CA LEU A 148 2.49 -11.91 4.64
C LEU A 148 3.74 -11.40 5.36
N GLN A 149 4.74 -11.00 4.58
CA GLN A 149 5.95 -10.34 5.07
C GLN A 149 6.18 -9.09 4.26
N VAL A 150 6.45 -7.98 4.93
CA VAL A 150 6.73 -6.70 4.27
C VAL A 150 7.99 -6.08 4.85
N ALA A 151 8.72 -5.34 4.02
CA ALA A 151 9.69 -4.36 4.44
C ALA A 151 9.75 -3.21 3.45
N GLY A 152 10.14 -2.03 3.92
CA GLY A 152 10.36 -0.89 3.04
C GLY A 152 10.66 0.39 3.80
N LYS A 153 10.68 1.49 3.06
CA LYS A 153 10.84 2.84 3.58
C LYS A 153 9.80 3.76 2.95
N ILE A 154 9.31 4.73 3.72
CA ILE A 154 8.43 5.78 3.22
C ILE A 154 8.97 7.12 3.67
N VAL A 155 9.19 8.01 2.71
CA VAL A 155 9.41 9.44 2.93
C VAL A 155 8.14 10.18 2.51
N SER A 156 7.67 11.10 3.34
CA SER A 156 6.58 12.03 2.99
C SER A 156 7.04 13.47 3.19
N ILE A 157 6.75 14.32 2.20
CA ILE A 157 7.08 15.74 2.21
C ILE A 157 5.85 16.56 1.84
N GLY A 158 5.56 17.59 2.63
CA GLY A 158 4.52 18.59 2.33
C GLY A 158 3.15 18.30 2.97
N GLY A 159 3.03 17.25 3.77
CA GLY A 159 1.80 16.89 4.50
C GLY A 159 1.41 17.90 5.59
N GLU A 160 0.13 17.95 5.94
CA GLU A 160 -0.36 18.82 7.03
C GLU A 160 0.22 18.43 8.40
N SER A 161 0.33 17.13 8.65
CA SER A 161 0.92 16.58 9.87
C SER A 161 2.43 16.76 9.98
N GLY A 162 3.09 17.35 8.97
CA GLY A 162 4.55 17.46 8.85
C GLY A 162 5.20 16.30 8.10
N ASP A 163 6.46 16.49 7.73
CA ASP A 163 7.27 15.53 6.96
C ASP A 163 7.73 14.37 7.83
N PHE A 164 7.75 13.16 7.27
CA PHE A 164 8.26 11.97 7.96
C PHE A 164 9.15 11.11 7.04
N ASN A 165 10.03 10.33 7.66
CA ASN A 165 10.90 9.36 6.98
C ASN A 165 11.04 8.14 7.86
N VAL A 166 10.40 7.03 7.47
CA VAL A 166 10.33 5.82 8.30
C VAL A 166 10.76 4.60 7.50
N ALA A 167 11.36 3.62 8.20
CA ALA A 167 11.50 2.26 7.72
C ALA A 167 10.52 1.35 8.44
N TYR A 168 10.14 0.25 7.82
CA TYR A 168 9.22 -0.71 8.42
C TYR A 168 9.55 -2.14 8.00
N ASP A 169 9.23 -3.09 8.87
CA ASP A 169 9.38 -4.52 8.60
C ASP A 169 8.43 -5.39 9.43
N SER A 170 8.04 -6.53 8.87
CA SER A 170 7.37 -7.63 9.57
C SER A 170 8.08 -8.98 9.39
N TYR A 171 9.30 -9.00 8.85
CA TYR A 171 9.98 -10.25 8.49
C TYR A 171 10.30 -11.14 9.69
N SER A 172 10.63 -10.54 10.84
CA SER A 172 10.89 -11.27 12.09
C SER A 172 9.65 -11.91 12.70
N THR A 173 8.48 -11.29 12.47
CA THR A 173 7.17 -11.73 13.01
C THR A 173 6.09 -11.52 11.96
N PRO A 174 6.05 -12.39 10.92
CA PRO A 174 5.14 -12.25 9.78
C PRO A 174 3.69 -12.14 10.20
N PHE A 175 2.88 -11.43 9.40
CA PHE A 175 1.44 -11.49 9.57
C PHE A 175 0.89 -12.81 9.03
N TYR A 176 0.00 -13.42 9.80
CA TYR A 176 -0.76 -14.59 9.36
C TYR A 176 -2.24 -14.24 9.32
N LEU A 177 -2.86 -14.51 8.17
CA LEU A 177 -4.25 -14.20 7.90
C LEU A 177 -4.97 -15.44 7.36
N LYS A 178 -6.29 -15.42 7.45
CA LYS A 178 -7.14 -16.44 6.83
C LYS A 178 -7.41 -16.10 5.38
N ILE A 179 -7.58 -17.13 4.56
CA ILE A 179 -8.04 -17.02 3.17
C ILE A 179 -9.27 -17.90 2.96
N ASP A 180 -10.12 -17.54 1.99
CA ASP A 180 -11.24 -18.37 1.54
C ASP A 180 -10.83 -19.38 0.44
N ALA A 181 -11.82 -20.07 -0.13
CA ALA A 181 -11.61 -21.07 -1.17
C ALA A 181 -11.09 -20.48 -2.50
N ASP A 182 -11.32 -19.19 -2.71
CA ASP A 182 -10.86 -18.42 -3.87
C ASP A 182 -9.54 -17.69 -3.57
N GLU A 183 -8.91 -18.02 -2.44
CA GLU A 183 -7.64 -17.47 -1.94
C GLU A 183 -7.68 -15.98 -1.55
N ASN A 184 -8.87 -15.39 -1.40
CA ASN A 184 -9.02 -14.02 -0.93
C ASN A 184 -8.76 -13.92 0.57
N ILE A 185 -8.13 -12.84 1.01
CA ILE A 185 -7.92 -12.57 2.44
C ILE A 185 -9.27 -12.31 3.12
N VAL A 186 -9.55 -13.05 4.20
CA VAL A 186 -10.77 -12.90 4.99
C VAL A 186 -10.45 -12.47 6.42
N GLY A 187 -10.80 -11.23 6.72
CA GLY A 187 -10.63 -10.63 8.03
C GLY A 187 -9.22 -10.08 8.27
N HIS A 188 -8.84 -9.99 9.55
CA HIS A 188 -7.58 -9.37 9.96
C HIS A 188 -6.56 -10.40 10.43
N PRO A 189 -5.28 -10.01 10.59
CA PRO A 189 -4.26 -10.90 11.13
C PRO A 189 -4.67 -11.53 12.45
N TYR A 190 -4.35 -12.81 12.60
CA TYR A 190 -4.48 -13.54 13.88
C TYR A 190 -3.12 -13.76 14.56
N ALA A 191 -2.01 -13.47 13.89
CA ALA A 191 -0.67 -13.43 14.45
C ALA A 191 0.23 -12.49 13.64
N GLY A 192 1.34 -12.05 14.24
CA GLY A 192 2.36 -11.21 13.60
C GLY A 192 2.47 -9.82 14.19
N SER A 193 3.54 -9.11 13.81
CA SER A 193 3.72 -7.70 14.16
C SER A 193 4.42 -6.91 13.06
N LEU A 194 4.13 -5.61 13.04
CA LEU A 194 4.77 -4.62 12.20
C LEU A 194 5.58 -3.69 13.09
N ASN A 195 6.86 -3.54 12.76
CA ASN A 195 7.73 -2.55 13.38
C ASN A 195 7.95 -1.40 12.41
N ILE A 196 7.90 -0.17 12.93
CA ILE A 196 8.12 1.06 12.18
C ILE A 196 9.14 1.90 12.96
N TYR A 197 10.16 2.39 12.28
CA TYR A 197 11.30 3.10 12.86
C TYR A 197 11.45 4.45 12.18
N ASP A 198 11.60 5.51 12.97
CA ASP A 198 12.00 6.81 12.44
C ASP A 198 13.47 6.74 11.99
N LEU A 199 13.73 7.05 10.72
CA LEU A 199 15.08 7.02 10.15
C LEU A 199 15.95 8.21 10.57
N LYS A 200 15.37 9.27 11.15
CA LYS A 200 16.13 10.37 11.76
C LYS A 200 16.52 10.08 13.20
N THR A 201 15.76 9.25 13.91
CA THR A 201 15.98 8.96 15.33
C THR A 201 15.55 7.53 15.63
N SER A 202 16.48 6.58 15.52
CA SER A 202 16.20 5.14 15.62
C SER A 202 15.57 4.70 16.96
N ASP A 203 15.67 5.53 18.00
CA ASP A 203 15.02 5.30 19.30
C ASP A 203 13.49 5.49 19.24
N ASN A 204 12.99 6.16 18.20
CA ASN A 204 11.57 6.37 17.96
C ASN A 204 11.02 5.19 17.16
N THR A 205 10.17 4.40 17.81
CA THR A 205 9.58 3.19 17.25
C THR A 205 8.08 3.18 17.45
N VAL A 206 7.39 2.61 16.46
CA VAL A 206 5.97 2.30 16.52
C VAL A 206 5.82 0.82 16.19
N THR A 207 5.07 0.10 17.02
CA THR A 207 4.80 -1.33 16.84
C THR A 207 3.31 -1.58 16.82
N ILE A 208 2.85 -2.37 15.84
CA ILE A 208 1.49 -2.86 15.75
C ILE A 208 1.55 -4.39 15.83
N THR A 209 1.11 -4.95 16.95
CA THR A 209 1.21 -6.38 17.23
C THR A 209 -0.17 -6.99 17.32
N THR A 210 -0.37 -8.11 16.63
CA THR A 210 -1.64 -8.84 16.67
C THR A 210 -1.89 -9.38 18.08
N ILE A 211 -3.08 -9.13 18.63
CA ILE A 211 -3.57 -9.82 19.84
C ILE A 211 -4.48 -10.97 19.43
N ASP A 212 -5.44 -10.68 18.57
CA ASP A 212 -6.38 -11.63 17.99
C ASP A 212 -6.93 -11.08 16.66
N ALA A 213 -7.87 -11.81 16.03
CA ALA A 213 -8.46 -11.42 14.75
C ALA A 213 -9.35 -10.16 14.79
N GLN A 214 -9.58 -9.56 15.97
CA GLN A 214 -10.34 -8.32 16.16
C GLN A 214 -9.49 -7.17 16.68
N ASN A 215 -8.41 -7.47 17.41
CA ASN A 215 -7.64 -6.48 18.16
C ASN A 215 -6.13 -6.57 17.87
N ALA A 216 -5.49 -5.40 17.92
CA ALA A 216 -4.05 -5.24 17.92
C ALA A 216 -3.60 -4.40 19.12
N GLN A 217 -2.38 -4.66 19.59
CA GLN A 217 -1.64 -3.75 20.45
C GLN A 217 -0.93 -2.71 19.57
N TYR A 218 -1.20 -1.44 19.82
CA TYR A 218 -0.59 -0.31 19.13
C TYR A 218 0.19 0.52 20.13
N LYS A 219 1.51 0.58 19.91
CA LYS A 219 2.45 1.18 20.85
C LYS A 219 3.42 2.09 20.13
N ALA A 220 3.71 3.23 20.75
CA ALA A 220 4.76 4.13 20.33
C ALA A 220 5.74 4.38 21.47
N ASN A 221 7.03 4.25 21.19
CA ASN A 221 8.12 4.59 22.08
C ASN A 221 8.94 5.70 21.42
N MET A 222 9.10 6.83 22.11
CA MET A 222 9.81 8.01 21.62
C MET A 222 10.90 8.37 22.61
N ASN A 223 12.16 8.41 22.17
CA ASN A 223 13.32 8.69 23.00
C ASN A 223 13.35 7.86 24.30
N GLY A 224 13.07 6.55 24.20
CA GLY A 224 13.06 5.62 25.32
C GLY A 224 11.86 5.75 26.28
N LYS A 225 10.86 6.57 25.96
CA LYS A 225 9.61 6.68 26.73
C LYS A 225 8.42 6.17 25.93
N VAL A 226 7.61 5.32 26.55
CA VAL A 226 6.32 4.92 26.00
C VAL A 226 5.42 6.16 25.92
N LEU A 227 5.13 6.61 24.70
CA LEU A 227 4.20 7.71 24.45
C LEU A 227 2.75 7.23 24.59
N PHE A 228 2.47 6.04 24.05
CA PHE A 228 1.22 5.31 24.28
C PHE A 228 1.44 3.81 24.11
N ASP A 229 0.59 3.02 24.75
CA ASP A 229 0.48 1.58 24.63
C ASP A 229 -1.00 1.22 24.82
N LYS A 230 -1.71 0.94 23.72
CA LYS A 230 -3.17 0.77 23.71
C LYS A 230 -3.58 -0.44 22.89
N THR A 231 -4.67 -1.09 23.33
CA THR A 231 -5.39 -2.06 22.50
C THR A 231 -6.38 -1.30 21.63
N VAL A 232 -6.36 -1.58 20.33
CA VAL A 232 -7.27 -1.01 19.33
C VAL A 232 -7.86 -2.11 18.48
N LYS A 233 -9.05 -1.87 17.93
CA LYS A 233 -9.63 -2.78 16.94
C LYS A 233 -8.90 -2.61 15.61
N TRP A 234 -8.75 -3.69 14.86
CA TRP A 234 -8.19 -3.62 13.50
C TRP A 234 -8.94 -2.65 12.59
N SER A 235 -10.26 -2.57 12.74
CA SER A 235 -11.12 -1.64 12.00
C SER A 235 -10.81 -0.16 12.27
N MET A 236 -9.99 0.18 13.26
CA MET A 236 -9.62 1.57 13.58
C MET A 236 -8.36 2.05 12.86
N PHE A 237 -7.67 1.19 12.10
CA PHE A 237 -6.49 1.58 11.33
C PHE A 237 -6.80 1.99 9.88
N GLY A 238 -8.08 1.98 9.49
CA GLY A 238 -8.53 2.15 8.10
C GLY A 238 -9.34 3.42 7.81
N ASP A 239 -9.44 4.36 8.75
CA ASP A 239 -10.09 5.67 8.54
C ASP A 239 -9.05 6.79 8.39
#